data_AF-A0A2E9R0T2-F1
#
_entry.id   AF-A0A2E9R0T2-F1
#
_cell.length_a   1.000
_cell.length_b   1.000
_cell.length_c   1.000
_cell.angle_alpha   90.00
_cell.angle_beta   90.00
_cell.angle_gamma   90.00
#
_symmetry.space_group_name_H-M   'P 1'
#
loop_
_entity.id
_entity.type
_entity.pdbx_description
1 polymer ?
#
loop_
_entity_poly.entity_id
_entity_poly.type
_entity_poly.pdbx_seq_one_letter_code
_entity_poly.pdbx_strand_id
1 'polypeptide(L)'
;MANRGRSCCCFLPSFFVCLLDMRPLFEKIFPRISITQMQGYVIMPNSIKSASLHTLVERLKQDQVLTPDVQEGDAIEVVNVSAAPEKAYHKDHAMRFEADHSGQFLGDGGQIQPGDHLRVRTRGVGGQVSNWISMQAGGDLDQRNAQLGPKGLGITVDTEGTLRPIQRGGGVLSEPGTAFQLTNQRTGEQHHFTLNEEGRIPEGIQLKGQAGDSFQIAVSDGTNNKDFSAVMVREVEAKEITDLQDPLTARKHSLSGTRKIRYTGPLFVNGAQAGDVKQGSLGNCYFCAAASTVAHFHPEMIENMMNDNGDGTYTVTFNVEQPPNSGKREPVSVTVDGELYVRSNQAPLYGGANVDNRDKEKMEMWYPILEKAYAALKDNGYQNIESGWSHKMMMMFTGATQNDEHFLPTAQADQIFDRLKEATAEGWPGTAVTYANSADESSRYAGSRIYASHAYSVLGVEEKDGGKFVQLRNPWGSSEPGHDGKNDGIFLLEADKFLHYFQWLNITHAEG
;
A
#
# COMPACT_ATOMS: atom_id res chain seq x y z
N MET A 1 -9.77 28.28 73.59
CA MET A 1 -10.97 28.85 72.96
C MET A 1 -10.69 29.08 71.48
N ALA A 2 -11.61 28.62 70.62
CA ALA A 2 -11.83 28.94 69.20
C ALA A 2 -10.77 28.59 68.11
N ASN A 3 -10.96 27.40 67.51
CA ASN A 3 -10.99 27.03 66.08
C ASN A 3 -10.72 28.08 64.96
N ARG A 4 -9.87 27.72 63.98
CA ARG A 4 -10.19 27.39 62.55
C ARG A 4 -8.94 27.37 61.65
N GLY A 5 -8.85 26.38 60.74
CA GLY A 5 -8.37 26.63 59.36
C GLY A 5 -7.28 25.72 58.76
N ARG A 6 -7.70 24.62 58.13
CA ARG A 6 -7.18 23.99 56.88
C ARG A 6 -5.66 23.83 56.69
N SER A 7 -5.18 22.58 56.69
CA SER A 7 -3.90 22.19 56.08
C SER A 7 -4.11 21.47 54.75
N CYS A 8 -3.43 21.97 53.73
CA CYS A 8 -3.16 21.31 52.45
C CYS A 8 -2.36 20.02 52.68
N CYS A 9 -2.66 18.96 51.94
CA CYS A 9 -1.72 17.86 51.68
C CYS A 9 -1.46 17.78 50.18
N CYS A 10 -0.22 18.05 49.80
CA CYS A 10 0.38 17.68 48.52
C CYS A 10 0.49 16.15 48.44
N PHE A 11 0.10 15.55 47.31
CA PHE A 11 0.52 14.20 46.94
C PHE A 11 0.97 14.19 45.48
N LEU A 12 2.26 13.93 45.27
CA LEU A 12 2.88 13.58 43.99
C LEU A 12 2.67 12.08 43.71
N PRO A 13 2.53 11.63 42.45
CA PRO A 13 2.40 10.22 42.11
C PRO A 13 3.77 9.58 41.87
N SER A 14 4.04 8.44 42.49
CA SER A 14 5.15 7.54 42.17
C SER A 14 4.63 6.11 42.26
N PHE A 15 4.04 5.63 41.18
CA PHE A 15 3.54 4.25 41.02
C PHE A 15 3.82 3.75 39.59
N PHE A 16 5.07 3.86 39.11
CA PHE A 16 5.44 3.34 37.78
C PHE A 16 6.89 2.81 37.69
N VAL A 17 7.43 2.28 38.79
CA VAL A 17 8.74 1.58 38.80
C VAL A 17 8.62 0.21 39.48
N CYS A 18 7.61 -0.59 39.13
CA CYS A 18 7.44 -1.92 39.73
C CYS A 18 6.84 -2.99 38.79
N LEU A 19 7.20 -2.97 37.50
CA LEU A 19 6.75 -4.00 36.54
C LEU A 19 7.88 -4.83 35.90
N LEU A 20 9.15 -4.57 36.26
CA LEU A 20 10.29 -5.38 35.81
C LEU A 20 10.67 -6.53 36.75
N ASP A 21 10.06 -6.64 37.94
CA ASP A 21 10.47 -7.60 38.98
C ASP A 21 9.51 -8.80 39.19
N MET A 22 8.48 -8.95 38.34
CA MET A 22 7.46 -10.02 38.47
C MET A 22 7.66 -11.21 37.51
N ARG A 23 8.78 -11.24 36.77
CA ARG A 23 9.14 -12.34 35.84
C ARG A 23 9.06 -13.74 36.47
N PRO A 24 9.54 -13.99 37.71
CA PRO A 24 9.50 -15.31 38.31
C PRO A 24 8.09 -15.77 38.72
N LEU A 25 7.15 -14.82 38.91
CA LEU A 25 5.78 -15.12 39.34
C LEU A 25 4.90 -15.51 38.14
N PHE A 26 5.14 -14.90 36.98
CA PHE A 26 4.38 -15.13 35.76
C PHE A 26 4.67 -16.51 35.13
N GLU A 27 5.94 -16.94 35.13
CA GLU A 27 6.34 -18.27 34.62
C GLU A 27 5.82 -19.44 35.47
N LYS A 28 5.47 -19.19 36.74
CA LYS A 28 4.88 -20.20 37.63
C LYS A 28 3.38 -20.42 37.43
N ILE A 29 2.66 -19.43 36.90
CA ILE A 29 1.20 -19.47 36.77
C ILE A 29 0.77 -19.89 35.35
N PHE A 30 1.57 -19.57 34.33
CA PHE A 30 1.27 -19.87 32.92
C PHE A 30 2.44 -20.55 32.19
N PRO A 31 2.70 -21.85 32.40
CA PRO A 31 3.88 -22.54 31.87
C PRO A 31 3.85 -22.81 30.35
N ARG A 32 2.91 -22.25 29.58
CA ARG A 32 2.75 -22.49 28.14
C ARG A 32 2.76 -21.24 27.25
N ILE A 33 3.04 -20.05 27.79
CA ILE A 33 3.18 -18.84 26.97
C ILE A 33 4.64 -18.39 27.02
N SER A 34 5.40 -18.73 25.98
CA SER A 34 6.74 -18.20 25.77
C SER A 34 6.64 -16.74 25.35
N ILE A 35 7.22 -15.83 26.15
CA ILE A 35 7.29 -14.37 25.91
C ILE A 35 8.10 -14.01 24.63
N THR A 36 8.65 -14.99 23.93
CA THR A 36 9.42 -14.80 22.69
C THR A 36 8.56 -14.64 21.41
N GLN A 37 7.22 -14.66 21.51
CA GLN A 37 6.29 -14.57 20.35
C GLN A 37 5.48 -13.26 20.27
N MET A 38 5.80 -12.21 21.04
CA MET A 38 5.12 -10.90 20.96
C MET A 38 5.97 -9.83 20.25
N GLN A 39 6.53 -10.12 19.08
CA GLN A 39 7.14 -9.10 18.22
C GLN A 39 6.26 -8.88 16.98
N GLY A 40 5.10 -8.26 17.18
CA GLY A 40 4.19 -7.92 16.07
C GLY A 40 2.88 -7.25 16.47
N TYR A 41 2.46 -7.36 17.74
CA TYR A 41 1.16 -6.88 18.22
C TYR A 41 1.25 -5.97 19.43
N VAL A 42 0.51 -4.85 19.40
CA VAL A 42 0.43 -3.86 20.48
C VAL A 42 -1.02 -3.68 20.93
N ILE A 43 -1.27 -3.80 22.24
CA ILE A 43 -2.61 -3.71 22.84
C ILE A 43 -2.97 -2.24 23.16
N MET A 44 -4.13 -1.77 22.70
CA MET A 44 -4.68 -0.43 22.88
C MET A 44 -5.81 -0.41 23.94
N PRO A 45 -6.47 0.71 24.23
CA PRO A 45 -7.67 0.71 25.08
C PRO A 45 -8.96 0.39 24.30
N ASN A 46 -9.98 -0.15 24.99
CA ASN A 46 -11.28 -0.65 24.51
C ASN A 46 -12.09 0.24 23.53
N SER A 47 -11.78 1.54 23.44
CA SER A 47 -12.41 2.53 22.56
C SER A 47 -11.44 3.71 22.42
N ILE A 48 -11.29 4.33 21.24
CA ILE A 48 -10.49 5.56 21.08
C ILE A 48 -11.34 6.76 21.56
N LYS A 49 -11.27 7.09 22.84
CA LYS A 49 -11.71 8.36 23.42
C LYS A 49 -10.50 9.27 23.50
N SER A 50 -10.67 10.55 23.81
CA SER A 50 -9.54 11.49 23.95
C SER A 50 -8.36 10.95 24.79
N ALA A 51 -8.64 10.29 25.92
CA ALA A 51 -7.62 9.69 26.78
C ALA A 51 -6.89 8.48 26.17
N SER A 52 -7.52 7.71 25.28
CA SER A 52 -6.92 6.54 24.63
C SER A 52 -6.34 6.86 23.25
N LEU A 53 -6.83 7.90 22.58
CA LEU A 53 -6.17 8.50 21.43
C LEU A 53 -4.80 9.07 21.85
N HIS A 54 -4.71 9.67 23.04
CA HIS A 54 -3.43 10.06 23.62
C HIS A 54 -2.48 8.86 23.78
N THR A 55 -2.95 7.74 24.33
CA THR A 55 -2.14 6.50 24.44
C THR A 55 -1.69 5.98 23.08
N LEU A 56 -2.56 5.99 22.07
CA LEU A 56 -2.22 5.63 20.69
C LEU A 56 -1.12 6.56 20.14
N VAL A 57 -1.27 7.88 20.27
CA VAL A 57 -0.31 8.88 19.80
C VAL A 57 1.06 8.69 20.44
N GLU A 58 1.12 8.55 21.77
CA GLU A 58 2.39 8.34 22.47
C GLU A 58 3.07 7.04 22.04
N ARG A 59 2.28 6.00 21.72
CA ARG A 59 2.82 4.74 21.19
C ARG A 59 3.35 4.89 19.77
N LEU A 60 2.61 5.58 18.88
CA LEU A 60 3.07 5.85 17.52
C LEU A 60 4.38 6.64 17.50
N LYS A 61 4.56 7.58 18.45
CA LYS A 61 5.83 8.28 18.65
C LYS A 61 6.93 7.34 19.14
N GLN A 62 6.63 6.47 20.12
CA GLN A 62 7.57 5.49 20.65
C GLN A 62 8.08 4.53 19.57
N ASP A 63 7.18 4.05 18.70
CA ASP A 63 7.50 3.13 17.61
C ASP A 63 8.03 3.87 16.35
N GLN A 64 8.25 5.19 16.43
CA GLN A 64 8.76 6.05 15.36
C GLN A 64 7.90 6.07 14.08
N VAL A 65 6.59 5.81 14.23
CA VAL A 65 5.60 5.88 13.14
C VAL A 65 5.02 7.28 13.00
N LEU A 66 4.91 8.00 14.12
CA LEU A 66 4.55 9.41 14.17
C LEU A 66 5.77 10.23 14.59
N THR A 67 6.03 11.33 13.87
CA THR A 67 7.10 12.24 14.24
C THR A 67 6.80 12.95 15.57
N PRO A 68 7.82 13.30 16.37
CA PRO A 68 7.61 14.08 17.60
C PRO A 68 7.00 15.46 17.33
N ASP A 69 7.37 16.06 16.19
CA ASP A 69 6.89 17.37 15.74
C ASP A 69 5.63 17.19 14.90
N VAL A 70 4.48 17.11 15.56
CA VAL A 70 3.15 17.01 14.94
C VAL A 70 2.69 18.41 14.55
N GLN A 71 2.26 18.56 13.30
CA GLN A 71 1.70 19.80 12.77
C GLN A 71 0.17 19.78 12.76
N GLU A 72 -0.44 20.96 12.80
CA GLU A 72 -1.90 21.09 12.58
C GLU A 72 -2.27 20.47 11.23
N GLY A 73 -3.29 19.62 11.21
CA GLY A 73 -3.75 18.89 10.02
C GLY A 73 -3.05 17.56 9.76
N ASP A 74 -1.97 17.22 10.50
CA ASP A 74 -1.42 15.87 10.45
C ASP A 74 -2.50 14.87 10.87
N ALA A 75 -2.54 13.71 10.22
CA ALA A 75 -3.62 12.75 10.39
C ALA A 75 -3.11 11.38 10.83
N ILE A 76 -3.87 10.73 11.71
CA ILE A 76 -3.78 9.30 11.98
C ILE A 76 -4.96 8.63 11.30
N GLU A 77 -4.66 7.67 10.42
CA GLU A 77 -5.65 6.85 9.72
C GLU A 77 -5.72 5.47 10.39
N VAL A 78 -6.91 5.07 10.82
CA VAL A 78 -7.16 3.79 11.50
C VAL A 78 -8.21 2.99 10.75
N VAL A 79 -7.88 1.77 10.35
CA VAL A 79 -8.82 0.82 9.76
C VAL A 79 -9.08 -0.34 10.71
N ASN A 80 -10.36 -0.63 10.94
CA ASN A 80 -10.79 -1.74 11.78
C ASN A 80 -10.97 -3.01 10.93
N VAL A 81 -9.96 -3.87 10.98
CA VAL A 81 -9.90 -5.10 10.20
C VAL A 81 -10.90 -6.14 10.69
N SER A 82 -11.14 -6.24 12.00
CA SER A 82 -12.14 -7.15 12.58
C SER A 82 -13.57 -6.78 12.15
N ALA A 83 -13.83 -5.50 11.92
CA ALA A 83 -15.12 -5.02 11.44
C ALA A 83 -15.29 -5.14 9.92
N ALA A 84 -14.25 -4.90 9.13
CA ALA A 84 -14.32 -4.86 7.68
C ALA A 84 -12.97 -5.25 7.02
N PRO A 85 -12.62 -6.55 6.99
CA PRO A 85 -11.30 -7.00 6.55
C PRO A 85 -10.98 -6.65 5.09
N GLU A 86 -11.98 -6.63 4.19
CA GLU A 86 -11.72 -6.26 2.79
C GLU A 86 -11.38 -4.78 2.58
N LYS A 87 -11.68 -3.93 3.58
CA LYS A 87 -11.50 -2.48 3.50
C LYS A 87 -10.20 -2.00 4.14
N ALA A 88 -9.34 -2.93 4.55
CA ALA A 88 -8.16 -2.70 5.38
C ALA A 88 -7.22 -1.58 4.91
N TYR A 89 -7.23 -1.22 3.62
CA TYR A 89 -6.30 -0.26 3.01
C TYR A 89 -6.98 0.86 2.21
N HIS A 90 -8.32 0.94 2.23
CA HIS A 90 -9.06 1.99 1.53
C HIS A 90 -9.19 3.24 2.41
N LYS A 91 -8.74 4.39 1.92
CA LYS A 91 -8.75 5.64 2.68
C LYS A 91 -10.16 6.09 3.10
N ASP A 92 -11.18 5.86 2.28
CA ASP A 92 -12.57 6.25 2.56
C ASP A 92 -13.22 5.43 3.68
N HIS A 93 -12.53 4.40 4.14
CA HIS A 93 -12.96 3.51 5.20
C HIS A 93 -12.03 3.57 6.43
N ALA A 94 -10.99 4.40 6.37
CA ALA A 94 -10.20 4.74 7.53
C ALA A 94 -10.92 5.80 8.37
N MET A 95 -10.99 5.56 9.68
CA MET A 95 -11.26 6.63 10.63
C MET A 95 -10.05 7.55 10.62
N ARG A 96 -10.28 8.84 10.34
CA ARG A 96 -9.23 9.85 10.25
C ARG A 96 -9.32 10.76 11.48
N PHE A 97 -8.22 10.83 12.22
CA PHE A 97 -8.07 11.72 13.37
C PHE A 97 -7.05 12.78 12.99
N GLU A 98 -7.46 14.05 12.94
CA GLU A 98 -6.58 15.17 12.58
C GLU A 98 -6.08 15.88 13.84
N ALA A 99 -4.82 16.32 13.79
CA ALA A 99 -4.21 17.13 14.81
C ALA A 99 -4.74 18.58 14.74
N ASP A 100 -5.11 19.14 15.88
CA ASP A 100 -5.47 20.54 16.01
C ASP A 100 -4.23 21.47 16.02
N HIS A 101 -4.46 22.78 16.13
CA HIS A 101 -3.42 23.81 16.27
C HIS A 101 -2.43 23.60 17.42
N SER A 102 -2.72 22.72 18.39
CA SER A 102 -1.84 22.35 19.49
C SER A 102 -1.11 21.02 19.27
N GLY A 103 -1.29 20.40 18.11
CA GLY A 103 -0.74 19.08 17.77
C GLY A 103 -1.47 17.92 18.46
N GLN A 104 -2.68 18.17 19.00
CA GLN A 104 -3.49 17.13 19.63
C GLN A 104 -4.47 16.53 18.64
N PHE A 105 -4.48 15.21 18.56
CA PHE A 105 -5.44 14.47 17.77
C PHE A 105 -6.77 14.37 18.52
N LEU A 106 -7.87 14.72 17.85
CA LEU A 106 -9.23 14.66 18.40
C LEU A 106 -10.12 13.74 17.57
N GLY A 107 -10.99 12.99 18.23
CA GLY A 107 -12.07 12.24 17.59
C GLY A 107 -12.73 11.26 18.55
N ASP A 108 -13.93 10.82 18.18
CA ASP A 108 -14.52 9.62 18.76
C ASP A 108 -14.01 8.42 17.96
N GLY A 109 -13.68 7.33 18.64
CA GLY A 109 -12.99 6.18 18.08
C GLY A 109 -13.79 5.32 17.12
N GLY A 110 -14.84 5.89 16.52
CA GLY A 110 -15.84 5.15 15.76
C GLY A 110 -16.34 3.93 16.52
N GLN A 111 -16.66 2.87 15.77
CA GLN A 111 -17.13 1.60 16.32
C GLN A 111 -15.99 0.61 16.61
N ILE A 112 -14.89 1.03 17.23
CA ILE A 112 -13.87 0.10 17.74
C ILE A 112 -14.39 -0.59 19.01
N GLN A 113 -14.30 -1.92 19.05
CA GLN A 113 -14.65 -2.77 20.20
C GLN A 113 -13.39 -3.36 20.85
N PRO A 114 -13.45 -3.81 22.11
CA PRO A 114 -12.37 -4.58 22.72
C PRO A 114 -11.98 -5.80 21.88
N GLY A 115 -10.67 -6.05 21.72
CA GLY A 115 -10.13 -7.16 20.94
C GLY A 115 -9.93 -6.89 19.45
N ASP A 116 -10.59 -5.88 18.88
CA ASP A 116 -10.54 -5.57 17.44
C ASP A 116 -9.09 -5.39 16.95
N HIS A 117 -8.75 -6.03 15.84
CA HIS A 117 -7.51 -5.83 15.11
C HIS A 117 -7.60 -4.58 14.23
N LEU A 118 -6.63 -3.69 14.40
CA LEU A 118 -6.56 -2.39 13.77
C LEU A 118 -5.30 -2.27 12.91
N ARG A 119 -5.42 -1.58 11.79
CA ARG A 119 -4.29 -1.10 10.98
C ARG A 119 -4.20 0.40 11.13
N VAL A 120 -3.02 0.91 11.45
CA VAL A 120 -2.78 2.32 11.70
C VAL A 120 -1.65 2.84 10.83
N ARG A 121 -1.82 4.03 10.25
CA ARG A 121 -0.73 4.79 9.62
C ARG A 121 -0.88 6.28 9.90
N THR A 122 0.18 7.04 9.65
CA THR A 122 0.19 8.49 9.74
C THR A 122 0.28 9.12 8.36
N ARG A 123 -0.31 10.30 8.21
CA ARG A 123 -0.22 11.15 7.03
C ARG A 123 0.09 12.57 7.48
N GLY A 124 1.24 13.08 7.06
CA GLY A 124 1.60 14.47 7.29
C GLY A 124 0.88 15.40 6.32
N VAL A 125 0.67 16.65 6.74
CA VAL A 125 0.16 17.71 5.83
C VAL A 125 1.06 17.95 4.63
N GLY A 126 2.34 17.60 4.75
CA GLY A 126 3.32 17.65 3.68
C GLY A 126 3.26 16.47 2.70
N GLY A 127 2.29 15.57 2.84
CA GLY A 127 2.14 14.40 1.99
C GLY A 127 2.95 13.19 2.46
N GLN A 128 3.77 13.29 3.50
CA GLN A 128 4.50 12.11 4.02
C GLN A 128 3.49 11.06 4.52
N VAL A 129 3.64 9.81 4.11
CA VAL A 129 2.78 8.70 4.55
C VAL A 129 3.63 7.61 5.18
N SER A 130 3.29 7.18 6.39
CA SER A 130 3.96 6.05 7.02
C SER A 130 3.48 4.71 6.44
N ASN A 131 4.27 3.67 6.64
CA ASN A 131 3.78 2.31 6.47
C ASN A 131 2.62 2.04 7.43
N TRP A 132 1.76 1.10 7.04
CA TRP A 132 0.76 0.53 7.94
C TRP A 132 1.44 -0.30 9.03
N ILE A 133 1.02 -0.11 10.27
CA ILE A 133 1.33 -0.98 11.40
C ILE A 133 0.07 -1.69 11.90
N SER A 134 0.25 -2.87 12.49
CA SER A 134 -0.83 -3.63 13.11
C SER A 134 -0.90 -3.30 14.62
N MET A 135 -2.11 -3.15 15.13
CA MET A 135 -2.40 -2.94 16.55
C MET A 135 -3.65 -3.74 16.92
N GLN A 136 -3.86 -4.00 18.20
CA GLN A 136 -5.06 -4.65 18.71
C GLN A 136 -5.72 -3.73 19.75
N ALA A 137 -7.03 -3.51 19.67
CA ALA A 137 -7.80 -2.88 20.73
C ALA A 137 -7.78 -3.77 21.96
N GLY A 138 -7.45 -3.22 23.12
CA GLY A 138 -7.40 -3.99 24.37
C GLY A 138 -8.74 -4.09 25.07
N GLY A 139 -8.67 -4.69 26.26
CA GLY A 139 -9.81 -5.25 26.98
C GLY A 139 -9.67 -6.76 27.09
N ASP A 140 -10.47 -7.37 27.97
CA ASP A 140 -10.23 -8.75 28.41
C ASP A 140 -10.72 -9.81 27.40
N LEU A 141 -11.65 -9.46 26.49
CA LEU A 141 -12.24 -10.37 25.52
C LEU A 141 -12.64 -9.64 24.24
N ASP A 142 -12.27 -10.21 23.09
CA ASP A 142 -12.82 -9.86 21.78
C ASP A 142 -14.33 -10.08 21.75
N GLN A 143 -15.08 -9.18 21.14
CA GLN A 143 -16.55 -9.22 21.04
C GLN A 143 -17.05 -9.47 19.62
N ARG A 144 -16.17 -9.47 18.60
CA ARG A 144 -16.55 -9.73 17.21
C ARG A 144 -16.23 -11.17 16.84
N ASN A 145 -17.06 -11.74 15.98
CA ASN A 145 -16.67 -12.97 15.30
C ASN A 145 -15.69 -12.63 14.18
N ALA A 146 -14.70 -13.48 13.94
CA ALA A 146 -13.90 -13.41 12.72
C ALA A 146 -14.80 -13.32 11.47
N GLN A 147 -14.48 -12.37 10.58
CA GLN A 147 -15.19 -12.15 9.32
C GLN A 147 -14.32 -12.51 8.13
N LEU A 148 -14.93 -13.04 7.06
CA LEU A 148 -14.23 -13.30 5.80
C LEU A 148 -14.51 -12.18 4.80
N GLY A 149 -13.44 -11.56 4.28
CA GLY A 149 -13.53 -10.63 3.17
C GLY A 149 -14.18 -11.29 1.95
N PRO A 150 -15.24 -10.71 1.35
CA PRO A 150 -16.13 -11.40 0.42
C PRO A 150 -15.44 -11.87 -0.87
N LYS A 151 -14.39 -11.18 -1.30
CA LYS A 151 -13.64 -11.52 -2.52
C LYS A 151 -12.23 -12.02 -2.23
N GLY A 152 -11.89 -12.21 -0.95
CA GLY A 152 -10.51 -12.35 -0.51
C GLY A 152 -9.89 -13.70 -0.85
N LEU A 153 -10.64 -14.81 -0.73
CA LEU A 153 -10.06 -16.15 -0.89
C LEU A 153 -10.38 -16.75 -2.27
N GLY A 154 -9.34 -17.20 -2.96
CA GLY A 154 -9.42 -18.03 -4.16
C GLY A 154 -8.77 -19.40 -3.95
N ILE A 155 -9.03 -20.33 -4.86
CA ILE A 155 -8.27 -21.58 -4.97
C ILE A 155 -7.84 -21.72 -6.43
N THR A 156 -6.55 -21.98 -6.64
CA THR A 156 -5.97 -22.20 -7.97
C THR A 156 -5.28 -23.54 -8.01
N VAL A 157 -5.15 -24.10 -9.21
CA VAL A 157 -4.35 -25.29 -9.48
C VAL A 157 -3.02 -24.84 -10.06
N ASP A 158 -1.92 -25.15 -9.36
CA ASP A 158 -0.60 -24.83 -9.88
C ASP A 158 -0.21 -25.71 -11.07
N THR A 159 0.92 -25.40 -11.72
CA THR A 159 1.39 -26.13 -12.91
C THR A 159 1.72 -27.60 -12.64
N GLU A 160 1.82 -28.01 -11.38
CA GLU A 160 2.05 -29.40 -10.96
C GLU A 160 0.74 -30.14 -10.66
N GLY A 161 -0.42 -29.47 -10.80
CA GLY A 161 -1.73 -30.02 -10.50
C GLY A 161 -2.11 -29.91 -9.01
N THR A 162 -1.36 -29.15 -8.21
CA THR A 162 -1.62 -29.00 -6.78
C THR A 162 -2.57 -27.84 -6.52
N LEU A 163 -3.64 -28.08 -5.76
CA LEU A 163 -4.57 -27.03 -5.36
C LEU A 163 -3.97 -26.18 -4.23
N ARG A 164 -4.02 -24.87 -4.38
CA ARG A 164 -3.52 -23.91 -3.38
C ARG A 164 -4.55 -22.82 -3.09
N PRO A 165 -4.77 -22.47 -1.82
CA PRO A 165 -5.52 -21.28 -1.49
C PRO A 165 -4.67 -20.04 -1.83
N ILE A 166 -5.30 -19.03 -2.41
CA ILE A 166 -4.67 -17.76 -2.79
C ILE A 166 -5.47 -16.59 -2.24
N GLN A 167 -4.79 -15.51 -1.90
CA GLN A 167 -5.45 -14.26 -1.52
C GLN A 167 -5.61 -13.37 -2.74
N ARG A 168 -6.83 -12.87 -2.94
CA ARG A 168 -7.24 -11.98 -4.01
C ARG A 168 -7.56 -10.60 -3.43
N GLY A 169 -7.13 -9.55 -4.14
CA GLY A 169 -7.41 -8.15 -3.81
C GLY A 169 -6.42 -7.49 -2.84
N GLY A 170 -6.69 -6.21 -2.54
CA GLY A 170 -5.90 -5.30 -1.71
C GLY A 170 -5.90 -5.60 -0.22
N GLY A 171 -7.10 -5.84 0.32
CA GLY A 171 -7.40 -6.04 1.74
C GLY A 171 -6.83 -7.33 2.34
N VAL A 172 -7.10 -7.56 3.63
CA VAL A 172 -6.77 -8.83 4.30
C VAL A 172 -7.93 -9.82 4.18
N LEU A 173 -7.66 -11.11 4.34
CA LEU A 173 -8.69 -12.14 4.29
C LEU A 173 -9.64 -12.08 5.48
N SER A 174 -9.05 -11.89 6.66
CA SER A 174 -9.70 -11.80 7.95
C SER A 174 -8.72 -11.16 8.92
N GLU A 175 -9.12 -11.03 10.18
CA GLU A 175 -8.21 -10.59 11.22
C GLU A 175 -7.05 -11.59 11.42
N PRO A 176 -5.86 -11.10 11.78
CA PRO A 176 -4.69 -11.93 12.03
C PRO A 176 -4.94 -12.98 13.11
N GLY A 177 -4.41 -14.20 12.91
CA GLY A 177 -4.67 -15.33 13.80
C GLY A 177 -6.00 -16.06 13.58
N THR A 178 -6.85 -15.60 12.65
CA THR A 178 -8.07 -16.32 12.27
C THR A 178 -7.74 -17.71 11.71
N ALA A 179 -8.37 -18.73 12.27
CA ALA A 179 -8.35 -20.10 11.76
C ALA A 179 -9.36 -20.26 10.62
N PHE A 180 -8.93 -20.92 9.56
CA PHE A 180 -9.73 -21.27 8.38
C PHE A 180 -9.93 -22.77 8.32
N GLN A 181 -11.13 -23.18 7.91
CA GLN A 181 -11.46 -24.53 7.50
C GLN A 181 -11.99 -24.51 6.07
N LEU A 182 -11.33 -25.23 5.16
CA LEU A 182 -11.77 -25.45 3.79
C LEU A 182 -12.25 -26.89 3.65
N THR A 183 -13.53 -27.07 3.35
CA THR A 183 -14.13 -28.40 3.13
C THR A 183 -14.41 -28.58 1.64
N ASN A 184 -13.72 -29.54 1.01
CA ASN A 184 -14.01 -29.93 -0.37
C ASN A 184 -15.40 -30.57 -0.43
N GLN A 185 -16.34 -29.95 -1.16
CA GLN A 185 -17.74 -30.40 -1.19
C GLN A 185 -17.92 -31.76 -1.87
N ARG A 186 -17.02 -32.14 -2.78
CA ARG A 186 -17.09 -33.42 -3.49
C ARG A 186 -16.57 -34.58 -2.63
N THR A 187 -15.49 -34.37 -1.89
CA THR A 187 -14.80 -35.45 -1.16
C THR A 187 -15.09 -35.46 0.35
N GLY A 188 -15.53 -34.32 0.90
CA GLY A 188 -15.66 -34.11 2.34
C GLY A 188 -14.33 -33.88 3.07
N GLU A 189 -13.20 -33.88 2.37
CA GLU A 189 -11.88 -33.63 2.96
C GLU A 189 -11.83 -32.20 3.52
N GLN A 190 -11.32 -32.07 4.75
CA GLN A 190 -11.15 -30.80 5.45
C GLN A 190 -9.68 -30.41 5.51
N HIS A 191 -9.41 -29.14 5.26
CA HIS A 191 -8.10 -28.53 5.39
C HIS A 191 -8.17 -27.35 6.36
N HIS A 192 -7.20 -27.26 7.26
CA HIS A 192 -7.14 -26.19 8.25
C HIS A 192 -5.83 -25.41 8.12
N PHE A 193 -5.92 -24.09 8.22
CA PHE A 193 -4.77 -23.20 8.34
C PHE A 193 -5.13 -21.96 9.16
N THR A 194 -4.14 -21.24 9.66
CA THR A 194 -4.34 -20.02 10.44
C THR A 194 -3.63 -18.87 9.75
N LEU A 195 -4.28 -17.71 9.66
CA LEU A 195 -3.66 -16.52 9.07
C LEU A 195 -2.48 -16.04 9.92
N ASN A 196 -1.45 -15.53 9.24
CA ASN A 196 -0.27 -14.98 9.91
C ASN A 196 -0.57 -13.61 10.56
N GLU A 197 0.48 -12.98 11.10
CA GLU A 197 0.40 -11.68 11.80
C GLU A 197 -0.07 -10.52 10.91
N GLU A 198 0.04 -10.65 9.59
CA GLU A 198 -0.45 -9.68 8.61
C GLU A 198 -1.84 -10.03 8.04
N GLY A 199 -2.48 -11.09 8.54
CA GLY A 199 -3.79 -11.54 8.05
C GLY A 199 -3.71 -12.20 6.66
N ARG A 200 -2.55 -12.80 6.33
CA ARG A 200 -2.25 -13.48 5.06
C ARG A 200 -2.23 -15.00 5.24
N ILE A 201 -2.44 -15.71 4.12
CA ILE A 201 -2.33 -17.17 4.05
C ILE A 201 -0.87 -17.58 4.27
N PRO A 202 -0.57 -18.55 5.14
CA PRO A 202 0.78 -19.10 5.26
C PRO A 202 1.28 -19.73 3.96
N GLU A 203 2.60 -19.75 3.78
CA GLU A 203 3.24 -20.43 2.65
C GLU A 203 3.05 -21.96 2.71
N GLY A 204 3.04 -22.59 1.53
CA GLY A 204 3.09 -24.04 1.42
C GLY A 204 1.78 -24.79 1.67
N ILE A 205 0.65 -24.10 1.85
CA ILE A 205 -0.66 -24.76 1.99
C ILE A 205 -1.02 -25.48 0.68
N GLN A 206 -1.38 -26.75 0.80
CA GLN A 206 -1.82 -27.60 -0.29
C GLN A 206 -3.17 -28.22 0.07
N LEU A 207 -4.11 -28.19 -0.87
CA LEU A 207 -5.44 -28.76 -0.72
C LEU A 207 -5.53 -30.05 -1.52
N LYS A 208 -6.26 -31.04 -1.01
CA LYS A 208 -6.59 -32.25 -1.75
C LYS A 208 -7.87 -32.01 -2.54
N GLY A 209 -7.82 -32.36 -3.81
CA GLY A 209 -8.93 -32.17 -4.74
C GLY A 209 -8.44 -32.17 -6.17
N GLN A 210 -9.27 -31.63 -7.06
CA GLN A 210 -8.97 -31.43 -8.47
C GLN A 210 -9.59 -30.09 -8.93
N ALA A 211 -9.17 -29.60 -10.09
CA ALA A 211 -9.84 -28.45 -10.72
C ALA A 211 -11.35 -28.67 -10.87
N GLY A 212 -12.12 -27.60 -10.70
CA GLY A 212 -13.58 -27.61 -10.70
C GLY A 212 -14.20 -28.06 -9.37
N ASP A 213 -13.41 -28.52 -8.39
CA ASP A 213 -13.94 -28.77 -7.04
C ASP A 213 -14.36 -27.45 -6.37
N SER A 214 -15.54 -27.45 -5.74
CA SER A 214 -16.00 -26.36 -4.86
C SER A 214 -15.58 -26.62 -3.41
N PHE A 215 -15.09 -25.58 -2.75
CA PHE A 215 -14.74 -25.62 -1.34
C PHE A 215 -15.66 -24.70 -0.53
N GLN A 216 -16.20 -25.23 0.57
CA GLN A 216 -16.89 -24.45 1.58
C GLN A 216 -15.86 -23.88 2.56
N ILE A 217 -15.98 -22.59 2.84
CA ILE A 217 -15.10 -21.87 3.78
C ILE A 217 -15.81 -21.67 5.11
N ALA A 218 -15.09 -21.89 6.21
CA ALA A 218 -15.50 -21.46 7.54
C ALA A 218 -14.31 -20.82 8.27
N VAL A 219 -14.58 -19.83 9.12
CA VAL A 219 -13.55 -19.08 9.86
C VAL A 219 -13.84 -19.11 11.36
N SER A 220 -12.78 -19.02 12.16
CA SER A 220 -12.84 -19.00 13.63
C SER A 220 -11.75 -18.10 14.21
N ASP A 221 -12.11 -17.21 15.13
CA ASP A 221 -11.21 -16.40 15.97
C ASP A 221 -10.72 -17.17 17.22
N GLY A 222 -11.20 -18.41 17.42
CA GLY A 222 -10.85 -19.24 18.56
C GLY A 222 -11.41 -18.77 19.91
N THR A 223 -12.20 -17.69 19.95
CA THR A 223 -12.78 -17.10 21.17
C THR A 223 -14.31 -17.08 21.10
N ASN A 224 -14.87 -16.46 20.08
CA ASN A 224 -16.29 -16.16 19.92
C ASN A 224 -17.00 -17.16 18.99
N ASN A 225 -16.33 -17.65 17.96
CA ASN A 225 -16.86 -18.64 16.99
C ASN A 225 -16.00 -19.93 16.90
N LYS A 226 -15.64 -20.50 18.05
CA LYS A 226 -14.73 -21.67 18.21
C LYS A 226 -15.01 -22.87 17.31
N ASP A 227 -16.28 -23.18 17.06
CA ASP A 227 -16.68 -24.37 16.29
C ASP A 227 -16.80 -24.11 14.79
N PHE A 228 -16.20 -23.02 14.28
CA PHE A 228 -16.42 -22.54 12.91
C PHE A 228 -17.91 -22.27 12.61
N SER A 229 -18.70 -21.99 13.65
CA SER A 229 -20.16 -21.92 13.62
C SER A 229 -20.70 -20.67 12.90
N ALA A 230 -19.89 -19.62 12.78
CA ALA A 230 -20.12 -18.52 11.85
C ALA A 230 -19.66 -18.94 10.45
N VAL A 231 -20.37 -19.91 9.86
CA VAL A 231 -20.05 -20.39 8.51
C VAL A 231 -20.42 -19.29 7.51
N MET A 232 -19.44 -18.51 7.09
CA MET A 232 -19.55 -17.73 5.86
C MET A 232 -19.44 -18.72 4.70
N VAL A 233 -20.51 -19.48 4.44
CA VAL A 233 -20.58 -20.45 3.35
C VAL A 233 -20.40 -19.71 2.04
N ARG A 234 -19.18 -19.73 1.53
CA ARG A 234 -18.85 -19.33 0.17
C ARG A 234 -18.28 -20.54 -0.52
N GLU A 235 -18.78 -20.81 -1.71
CA GLU A 235 -18.18 -21.77 -2.60
C GLU A 235 -17.11 -21.07 -3.42
N VAL A 236 -15.90 -21.60 -3.35
CA VAL A 236 -14.81 -21.19 -4.24
C VAL A 236 -14.46 -22.39 -5.11
N GLU A 237 -14.57 -22.20 -6.42
CA GLU A 237 -14.17 -23.18 -7.42
C GLU A 237 -12.66 -23.13 -7.62
N ALA A 238 -12.02 -24.30 -7.60
CA ALA A 238 -10.61 -24.44 -7.99
C ALA A 238 -10.46 -24.24 -9.49
N LYS A 239 -9.82 -23.13 -9.91
CA LYS A 239 -9.61 -22.81 -11.33
C LYS A 239 -8.24 -23.29 -11.81
N GLU A 240 -8.23 -23.85 -13.02
CA GLU A 240 -7.02 -24.09 -13.79
C GLU A 240 -6.33 -22.77 -14.15
N ILE A 241 -5.02 -22.80 -14.37
CA ILE A 241 -4.30 -21.62 -14.86
C ILE A 241 -4.60 -21.41 -16.35
N THR A 242 -4.96 -20.17 -16.69
CA THR A 242 -5.13 -19.71 -18.07
C THR A 242 -3.84 -19.05 -18.56
N ASP A 243 -3.32 -19.53 -19.69
CA ASP A 243 -2.18 -18.94 -20.41
C ASP A 243 -2.69 -17.96 -21.46
N LEU A 244 -2.19 -16.72 -21.45
CA LEU A 244 -2.58 -15.68 -22.39
C LEU A 244 -1.41 -15.23 -23.25
N GLN A 245 -1.71 -14.73 -24.45
CA GLN A 245 -0.66 -14.19 -25.31
C GLN A 245 -0.05 -12.93 -24.68
N ASP A 246 1.26 -12.99 -24.41
CA ASP A 246 1.99 -11.84 -23.91
C ASP A 246 2.20 -10.72 -24.96
N PRO A 247 2.29 -9.46 -24.50
CA PRO A 247 2.77 -8.36 -25.33
C PRO A 247 4.18 -8.61 -25.85
N LEU A 248 4.43 -8.23 -27.10
CA LEU A 248 5.74 -8.35 -27.72
C LEU A 248 6.79 -7.54 -26.94
N THR A 249 7.98 -8.12 -26.75
CA THR A 249 9.12 -7.41 -26.15
C THR A 249 9.53 -6.20 -26.99
N ALA A 250 10.07 -5.17 -26.33
CA ALA A 250 10.80 -4.09 -27.00
C ALA A 250 11.88 -4.64 -27.95
N ARG A 251 12.07 -4.01 -29.12
CA ARG A 251 12.96 -4.52 -30.19
C ARG A 251 14.40 -4.68 -29.72
N LYS A 252 14.85 -3.78 -28.84
CA LYS A 252 16.19 -3.84 -28.22
C LYS A 252 16.40 -5.06 -27.31
N HIS A 253 15.33 -5.72 -26.85
CA HIS A 253 15.41 -6.85 -25.93
C HIS A 253 15.11 -8.20 -26.60
N SER A 254 14.43 -8.22 -27.75
CA SER A 254 14.09 -9.46 -28.48
C SER A 254 15.32 -10.24 -28.94
N LEU A 255 16.47 -9.59 -29.09
CA LEU A 255 17.73 -10.19 -29.52
C LEU A 255 18.51 -10.89 -28.39
N SER A 256 18.05 -10.82 -27.14
CA SER A 256 18.81 -11.24 -25.96
C SER A 256 18.45 -12.60 -25.35
N GLY A 257 17.54 -13.36 -25.96
CA GLY A 257 17.10 -14.66 -25.42
C GLY A 257 16.26 -14.50 -24.15
N THR A 258 15.28 -13.59 -24.19
CA THR A 258 14.38 -13.28 -23.08
C THR A 258 13.63 -14.51 -22.60
N ARG A 259 13.83 -14.87 -21.33
CA ARG A 259 13.06 -15.92 -20.66
C ARG A 259 11.79 -15.34 -20.08
N LYS A 260 10.81 -16.20 -19.86
CA LYS A 260 9.58 -15.85 -19.15
C LYS A 260 9.43 -16.74 -17.93
N ILE A 261 8.86 -16.17 -16.87
CA ILE A 261 8.51 -16.88 -15.65
C ILE A 261 7.10 -16.46 -15.26
N ARG A 262 6.28 -17.43 -14.86
CA ARG A 262 4.98 -17.16 -14.25
C ARG A 262 5.17 -16.81 -12.78
N TYR A 263 4.75 -15.59 -12.44
CA TYR A 263 4.67 -15.11 -11.08
C TYR A 263 3.26 -15.33 -10.53
N THR A 264 3.18 -15.70 -9.27
CA THR A 264 1.96 -16.09 -8.54
C THR A 264 1.87 -15.40 -7.18
N GLY A 265 2.70 -14.38 -6.94
CA GLY A 265 2.65 -13.59 -5.73
C GLY A 265 1.35 -12.80 -5.57
N PRO A 266 1.12 -12.24 -4.38
CA PRO A 266 -0.10 -11.49 -4.09
C PRO A 266 -0.25 -10.29 -5.04
N LEU A 267 -1.49 -10.00 -5.45
CA LEU A 267 -1.74 -8.80 -6.26
C LEU A 267 -1.30 -7.53 -5.54
N PHE A 268 -1.65 -7.41 -4.26
CA PHE A 268 -1.32 -6.28 -3.41
C PHE A 268 -0.81 -6.74 -2.03
N VAL A 269 0.15 -6.00 -1.48
CA VAL A 269 0.78 -6.20 -0.17
C VAL A 269 0.63 -4.91 0.63
N ASN A 270 -0.36 -4.87 1.52
CA ASN A 270 -0.71 -3.69 2.33
C ASN A 270 -1.23 -2.50 1.51
N GLY A 271 -2.00 -2.80 0.45
CA GLY A 271 -2.54 -1.83 -0.50
C GLY A 271 -1.49 -1.34 -1.49
N ALA A 272 -1.92 -0.60 -2.52
CA ALA A 272 -0.98 -0.01 -3.48
C ALA A 272 -0.16 1.12 -2.83
N GLN A 273 1.15 1.13 -3.04
CA GLN A 273 2.05 2.15 -2.51
C GLN A 273 2.96 2.72 -3.59
N ALA A 274 3.35 3.98 -3.42
CA ALA A 274 4.30 4.62 -4.32
C ALA A 274 5.62 3.85 -4.45
N GLY A 275 6.05 3.23 -3.35
CA GLY A 275 7.29 2.47 -3.24
C GLY A 275 7.33 1.22 -4.12
N ASP A 276 6.19 0.58 -4.37
CA ASP A 276 6.12 -0.72 -5.05
C ASP A 276 6.56 -0.62 -6.51
N VAL A 277 6.33 0.55 -7.12
CA VAL A 277 6.65 0.81 -8.52
C VAL A 277 8.16 0.84 -8.72
N LYS A 278 8.68 -0.14 -9.45
CA LYS A 278 10.08 -0.18 -9.89
C LYS A 278 10.17 -0.29 -11.40
N GLN A 279 10.62 0.78 -12.04
CA GLN A 279 10.84 0.79 -13.48
C GLN A 279 11.92 -0.23 -13.88
N GLY A 280 11.63 -0.97 -14.96
CA GLY A 280 12.58 -1.91 -15.55
C GLY A 280 13.41 -1.30 -16.67
N SER A 281 13.70 -2.11 -17.69
CA SER A 281 14.57 -1.74 -18.82
C SER A 281 13.86 -0.94 -19.93
N LEU A 282 12.67 -0.41 -19.65
CA LEU A 282 11.81 0.29 -20.61
C LEU A 282 11.84 1.81 -20.38
N GLY A 283 11.75 2.60 -21.45
CA GLY A 283 11.69 4.07 -21.38
C GLY A 283 10.32 4.64 -21.03
N ASN A 284 9.64 4.10 -20.01
CA ASN A 284 8.25 4.44 -19.64
C ASN A 284 8.14 5.14 -18.28
N CYS A 285 9.15 5.93 -17.89
CA CYS A 285 9.18 6.63 -16.60
C CYS A 285 7.93 7.48 -16.33
N TYR A 286 7.32 8.05 -17.37
CA TYR A 286 6.06 8.80 -17.26
C TYR A 286 4.91 7.97 -16.69
N PHE A 287 4.83 6.68 -17.06
CA PHE A 287 3.84 5.73 -16.58
C PHE A 287 4.13 5.33 -15.14
N CYS A 288 5.40 5.03 -14.85
CA CYS A 288 5.86 4.64 -13.52
C CYS A 288 5.62 5.77 -12.50
N ALA A 289 5.98 7.00 -12.86
CA ALA A 289 5.84 8.17 -12.00
C ALA A 289 4.36 8.47 -11.72
N ALA A 290 3.51 8.37 -12.74
CA ALA A 290 2.07 8.53 -12.60
C ALA A 290 1.45 7.47 -11.70
N ALA A 291 1.78 6.18 -11.91
CA ALA A 291 1.27 5.09 -11.08
C ALA A 291 1.69 5.26 -9.60
N SER A 292 2.94 5.67 -9.36
CA SER A 292 3.45 5.87 -8.00
C SER A 292 2.74 7.02 -7.27
N THR A 293 2.51 8.17 -7.92
CA THR A 293 1.83 9.31 -7.26
C THR A 293 0.34 9.04 -7.08
N VAL A 294 -0.32 8.34 -8.02
CA VAL A 294 -1.71 7.92 -7.82
C VAL A 294 -1.81 6.92 -6.67
N ALA A 295 -0.93 5.92 -6.58
CA ALA A 295 -0.90 4.99 -5.44
C ALA A 295 -0.62 5.71 -4.10
N HIS A 296 0.13 6.83 -4.12
CA HIS A 296 0.41 7.62 -2.94
C HIS A 296 -0.81 8.34 -2.36
N PHE A 297 -1.58 9.00 -3.22
CA PHE A 297 -2.73 9.83 -2.82
C PHE A 297 -4.08 9.09 -2.87
N HIS A 298 -4.18 8.12 -3.77
CA HIS A 298 -5.41 7.39 -4.13
C HIS A 298 -5.13 5.89 -4.39
N PRO A 299 -4.58 5.15 -3.40
CA PRO A 299 -4.32 3.72 -3.57
C PRO A 299 -5.57 2.93 -3.99
N GLU A 300 -6.75 3.35 -3.52
CA GLU A 300 -8.04 2.75 -3.86
C GLU A 300 -8.35 2.80 -5.37
N MET A 301 -7.89 3.83 -6.09
CA MET A 301 -8.12 3.92 -7.54
C MET A 301 -7.33 2.86 -8.30
N ILE A 302 -6.09 2.59 -7.87
CA ILE A 302 -5.26 1.52 -8.42
C ILE A 302 -5.85 0.14 -8.05
N GLU A 303 -6.28 -0.03 -6.80
CA GLU A 303 -6.88 -1.28 -6.36
C GLU A 303 -8.19 -1.59 -7.09
N ASN A 304 -9.06 -0.61 -7.23
CA ASN A 304 -10.36 -0.78 -7.88
C ASN A 304 -10.27 -1.05 -9.39
N MET A 305 -9.22 -0.56 -10.06
CA MET A 305 -9.04 -0.81 -11.48
C MET A 305 -8.49 -2.23 -11.78
N MET A 306 -8.04 -2.98 -10.77
CA MET A 306 -7.40 -4.29 -10.95
C MET A 306 -8.19 -5.42 -10.29
N ASN A 307 -8.37 -6.52 -11.01
CA ASN A 307 -9.05 -7.71 -10.50
C ASN A 307 -8.22 -8.97 -10.74
N ASP A 308 -8.04 -9.77 -9.69
CA ASP A 308 -7.53 -11.14 -9.79
C ASP A 308 -8.68 -12.10 -10.14
N ASN A 309 -8.60 -12.74 -11.31
CA ASN A 309 -9.65 -13.62 -11.82
C ASN A 309 -9.59 -15.02 -11.21
N GLY A 310 -8.48 -15.36 -10.55
CA GLY A 310 -8.30 -16.60 -9.83
C GLY A 310 -7.78 -17.79 -10.61
N ASP A 311 -7.49 -17.59 -11.88
CA ASP A 311 -6.99 -18.56 -12.86
C ASP A 311 -5.59 -18.16 -13.35
N GLY A 312 -4.84 -17.40 -12.54
CA GLY A 312 -3.55 -16.84 -12.95
C GLY A 312 -3.64 -15.65 -13.91
N THR A 313 -4.86 -15.17 -14.22
CA THR A 313 -5.09 -13.96 -14.99
C THR A 313 -5.60 -12.80 -14.15
N TYR A 314 -5.35 -11.60 -14.65
CA TYR A 314 -5.67 -10.34 -14.02
C TYR A 314 -6.33 -9.42 -15.04
N THR A 315 -7.43 -8.79 -14.65
CA THR A 315 -8.13 -7.80 -15.48
C THR A 315 -7.83 -6.41 -14.95
N VAL A 316 -7.40 -5.51 -15.84
CA VAL A 316 -7.12 -4.11 -15.55
C VAL A 316 -8.05 -3.23 -16.36
N THR A 317 -8.75 -2.30 -15.72
CA THR A 317 -9.71 -1.38 -16.37
C THR A 317 -9.16 0.03 -16.44
N PHE A 318 -8.81 0.50 -17.64
CA PHE A 318 -8.26 1.83 -17.87
C PHE A 318 -9.35 2.82 -18.27
N ASN A 319 -9.29 4.06 -17.78
CA ASN A 319 -10.14 5.15 -18.28
C ASN A 319 -9.51 5.76 -19.55
N VAL A 320 -9.83 5.18 -20.71
CA VAL A 320 -9.20 5.55 -21.99
C VAL A 320 -9.97 6.70 -22.64
N GLU A 321 -9.26 7.73 -23.07
CA GLU A 321 -9.85 8.83 -23.81
C GLU A 321 -10.32 8.39 -25.20
N GLN A 322 -11.63 8.50 -25.48
CA GLN A 322 -12.25 8.04 -26.72
C GLN A 322 -13.32 9.03 -27.24
N PRO A 323 -13.17 9.59 -28.46
CA PRO A 323 -11.98 9.48 -29.33
C PRO A 323 -10.77 10.23 -28.74
N PRO A 324 -9.55 9.99 -29.23
CA PRO A 324 -8.36 10.69 -28.74
C PRO A 324 -8.52 12.22 -28.78
N ASN A 325 -8.09 12.91 -27.71
CA ASN A 325 -8.18 14.37 -27.54
C ASN A 325 -9.62 14.93 -27.41
N SER A 326 -10.61 14.10 -27.09
CA SER A 326 -12.00 14.54 -26.86
C SER A 326 -12.29 15.02 -25.43
N GLY A 327 -11.41 14.72 -24.48
CA GLY A 327 -11.63 14.85 -23.04
C GLY A 327 -12.56 13.78 -22.45
N LYS A 328 -13.25 12.99 -23.28
CA LYS A 328 -14.19 11.95 -22.85
C LYS A 328 -13.44 10.65 -22.58
N ARG A 329 -13.61 10.08 -21.39
CA ARG A 329 -13.00 8.79 -21.00
C ARG A 329 -14.04 7.69 -20.91
N GLU A 330 -13.69 6.52 -21.40
CA GLU A 330 -14.49 5.31 -21.35
C GLU A 330 -13.67 4.17 -20.72
N PRO A 331 -14.28 3.33 -19.87
CA PRO A 331 -13.57 2.20 -19.26
C PRO A 331 -13.25 1.15 -20.31
N VAL A 332 -11.99 0.70 -20.36
CA VAL A 332 -11.52 -0.38 -21.22
C VAL A 332 -10.80 -1.41 -20.38
N SER A 333 -11.37 -2.60 -20.28
CA SER A 333 -10.79 -3.72 -19.57
C SER A 333 -9.85 -4.55 -20.46
N VAL A 334 -8.68 -4.87 -19.93
CA VAL A 334 -7.64 -5.69 -20.56
C VAL A 334 -7.28 -6.80 -19.60
N THR A 335 -7.29 -8.05 -20.07
CA THR A 335 -6.92 -9.22 -19.27
C THR A 335 -5.55 -9.74 -19.71
N VAL A 336 -4.66 -9.96 -18.76
CA VAL A 336 -3.31 -10.51 -18.95
C VAL A 336 -3.03 -11.58 -17.91
N ASP A 337 -2.10 -12.50 -18.16
CA ASP A 337 -1.69 -13.49 -17.16
C ASP A 337 -0.45 -13.03 -16.35
N GLY A 338 -0.07 -13.82 -15.35
CA GLY A 338 1.13 -13.61 -14.53
C GLY A 338 2.47 -13.96 -15.18
N GLU A 339 2.53 -14.29 -16.48
CA GLU A 339 3.79 -14.59 -17.16
C GLU A 339 4.58 -13.31 -17.49
N LEU A 340 5.77 -13.14 -16.91
CA LEU A 340 6.59 -11.94 -17.09
C LEU A 340 7.91 -12.26 -17.76
N TYR A 341 8.37 -11.38 -18.63
CA TYR A 341 9.73 -11.43 -19.15
C TYR A 341 10.73 -11.15 -18.03
N VAL A 342 11.78 -11.95 -17.92
CA VAL A 342 12.78 -11.87 -16.85
C VAL A 342 14.20 -11.75 -17.36
N ARG A 343 15.06 -11.17 -16.52
CA ARG A 343 16.51 -11.17 -16.69
C ARG A 343 17.10 -12.53 -16.29
N SER A 344 18.40 -12.72 -16.51
CA SER A 344 19.12 -13.96 -16.13
C SER A 344 19.07 -14.25 -14.62
N ASN A 345 18.93 -13.23 -13.79
CA ASN A 345 18.78 -13.33 -12.33
C ASN A 345 17.33 -13.49 -11.87
N GLN A 346 16.43 -13.84 -12.78
CA GLN A 346 14.98 -14.02 -12.58
C GLN A 346 14.17 -12.76 -12.31
N ALA A 347 14.79 -11.60 -12.02
CA ALA A 347 14.04 -10.36 -11.82
C ALA A 347 13.26 -9.94 -13.10
N PRO A 348 12.07 -9.32 -12.98
CA PRO A 348 11.31 -8.82 -14.12
C PRO A 348 12.16 -7.88 -15.00
N LEU A 349 12.17 -8.12 -16.30
CA LEU A 349 12.88 -7.30 -17.27
C LEU A 349 12.27 -5.90 -17.38
N TYR A 350 10.95 -5.83 -17.30
CA TYR A 350 10.19 -4.59 -17.27
C TYR A 350 9.82 -4.23 -15.83
N GLY A 351 8.64 -3.69 -15.58
CA GLY A 351 8.15 -3.31 -14.27
C GLY A 351 8.28 -4.44 -13.25
N GLY A 352 8.80 -4.11 -12.08
CA GLY A 352 8.95 -5.01 -10.94
C GLY A 352 8.42 -4.39 -9.65
N ALA A 353 8.48 -5.16 -8.57
CA ALA A 353 8.22 -4.67 -7.22
C ALA A 353 9.51 -4.19 -6.52
N ASN A 354 9.35 -3.48 -5.40
CA ASN A 354 10.48 -3.05 -4.58
C ASN A 354 11.05 -4.16 -3.69
N VAL A 355 10.19 -5.06 -3.21
CA VAL A 355 10.52 -6.16 -2.31
C VAL A 355 10.29 -7.50 -3.02
N ASP A 356 11.12 -8.50 -2.69
CA ASP A 356 11.02 -9.89 -3.16
C ASP A 356 10.90 -10.06 -4.68
N ASN A 357 11.43 -9.12 -5.46
CA ASN A 357 11.26 -9.04 -6.92
C ASN A 357 11.95 -10.12 -7.75
N ARG A 358 12.37 -11.21 -7.12
CA ARG A 358 12.91 -12.43 -7.75
C ARG A 358 12.20 -13.68 -7.29
N ASP A 359 11.47 -13.61 -6.18
CA ASP A 359 10.68 -14.72 -5.69
C ASP A 359 9.31 -14.67 -6.36
N LYS A 360 9.06 -15.63 -7.23
CA LYS A 360 7.85 -15.69 -8.05
C LYS A 360 6.57 -15.81 -7.22
N GLU A 361 6.66 -16.33 -6.00
CA GLU A 361 5.53 -16.57 -5.09
C GLU A 361 5.32 -15.44 -4.08
N LYS A 362 6.28 -14.52 -3.94
CA LYS A 362 6.24 -13.44 -2.93
C LYS A 362 6.20 -12.03 -3.53
N MET A 363 6.70 -11.85 -4.75
CA MET A 363 6.69 -10.55 -5.40
C MET A 363 5.26 -10.00 -5.50
N GLU A 364 5.08 -8.75 -5.08
CA GLU A 364 3.83 -8.02 -5.27
C GLU A 364 3.58 -7.73 -6.76
N MET A 365 2.37 -8.02 -7.23
CA MET A 365 2.09 -8.13 -8.66
C MET A 365 1.42 -6.92 -9.29
N TRP A 366 0.82 -6.00 -8.53
CA TRP A 366 -0.04 -4.96 -9.11
C TRP A 366 0.68 -4.11 -10.16
N TYR A 367 1.89 -3.63 -9.88
CA TYR A 367 2.60 -2.75 -10.80
C TYR A 367 3.06 -3.47 -12.08
N PRO A 368 3.74 -4.64 -12.01
CA PRO A 368 4.08 -5.43 -13.20
C PRO A 368 2.86 -5.79 -14.06
N ILE A 369 1.74 -6.16 -13.44
CA ILE A 369 0.49 -6.48 -14.16
C ILE A 369 -0.12 -5.22 -14.81
N LEU A 370 -0.13 -4.09 -14.10
CA LEU A 370 -0.62 -2.81 -14.63
C LEU A 370 0.17 -2.39 -15.87
N GLU A 371 1.51 -2.48 -15.83
CA GLU A 371 2.38 -2.19 -16.97
C GLU A 371 2.16 -3.16 -18.14
N LYS A 372 2.05 -4.46 -17.86
CA LYS A 372 1.77 -5.49 -18.87
C LYS A 372 0.43 -5.26 -19.56
N ALA A 373 -0.63 -4.98 -18.79
CA ALA A 373 -1.95 -4.69 -19.32
C ALA A 373 -1.95 -3.41 -20.17
N TYR A 374 -1.16 -2.41 -19.80
CA TYR A 374 -0.99 -1.21 -20.62
C TYR A 374 -0.24 -1.50 -21.94
N ALA A 375 0.79 -2.35 -21.92
CA ALA A 375 1.45 -2.82 -23.15
C ALA A 375 0.49 -3.63 -24.04
N ALA A 376 -0.37 -4.47 -23.45
CA ALA A 376 -1.44 -5.19 -24.14
C ALA A 376 -2.44 -4.23 -24.80
N LEU A 377 -2.86 -3.18 -24.09
CA LEU A 377 -3.73 -2.11 -24.60
C LEU A 377 -3.11 -1.35 -25.78
N LYS A 378 -1.77 -1.21 -25.81
CA LYS A 378 -1.02 -0.47 -26.83
C LYS A 378 -0.50 -1.39 -27.94
N ASP A 379 -1.43 -1.95 -28.70
CA ASP A 379 -1.17 -2.85 -29.83
C ASP A 379 -0.29 -4.05 -29.46
N ASN A 380 -0.53 -4.58 -28.24
CA ASN A 380 0.13 -5.75 -27.70
C ASN A 380 1.67 -5.72 -27.76
N GLY A 381 2.30 -4.62 -27.33
CA GLY A 381 3.76 -4.49 -27.39
C GLY A 381 4.37 -3.50 -26.38
N TYR A 382 5.37 -3.96 -25.64
CA TYR A 382 6.14 -3.12 -24.71
C TYR A 382 6.90 -1.98 -25.40
N GLN A 383 7.27 -2.16 -26.67
CA GLN A 383 7.90 -1.08 -27.46
C GLN A 383 7.00 0.16 -27.57
N ASN A 384 5.69 -0.04 -27.57
CA ASN A 384 4.70 1.01 -27.88
C ASN A 384 4.36 1.87 -26.67
N ILE A 385 4.90 1.54 -25.50
CA ILE A 385 4.76 2.30 -24.26
C ILE A 385 6.07 3.00 -23.86
N GLU A 386 7.07 3.00 -24.74
CA GLU A 386 8.26 3.83 -24.56
C GLU A 386 7.94 5.29 -24.91
N SER A 387 8.19 6.19 -23.96
CA SER A 387 7.86 7.62 -24.04
C SER A 387 6.35 7.92 -23.99
N GLY A 388 5.99 9.00 -23.32
CA GLY A 388 4.60 9.40 -23.15
C GLY A 388 4.46 10.55 -22.16
N TRP A 389 3.21 10.88 -21.83
CA TRP A 389 2.86 12.03 -21.01
C TRP A 389 2.29 11.55 -19.68
N SER A 390 2.92 11.93 -18.57
CA SER A 390 2.55 11.45 -17.24
C SER A 390 1.15 11.92 -16.82
N HIS A 391 0.73 13.14 -17.16
CA HIS A 391 -0.63 13.61 -16.89
C HIS A 391 -1.70 12.73 -17.54
N LYS A 392 -1.47 12.27 -18.78
CA LYS A 392 -2.41 11.36 -19.46
C LYS A 392 -2.55 10.04 -18.71
N MET A 393 -1.49 9.58 -18.04
CA MET A 393 -1.52 8.34 -17.27
C MET A 393 -2.20 8.56 -15.92
N MET A 394 -1.90 9.66 -15.22
CA MET A 394 -2.63 10.02 -13.98
C MET A 394 -4.13 10.07 -14.25
N MET A 395 -4.57 10.81 -15.28
CA MET A 395 -5.97 10.89 -15.67
C MET A 395 -6.56 9.55 -16.15
N MET A 396 -5.75 8.64 -16.71
CA MET A 396 -6.20 7.31 -17.12
C MET A 396 -6.46 6.40 -15.92
N PHE A 397 -5.64 6.51 -14.87
CA PHE A 397 -5.80 5.73 -13.64
C PHE A 397 -6.93 6.28 -12.78
N THR A 398 -7.04 7.61 -12.67
CA THR A 398 -8.01 8.26 -11.78
C THR A 398 -9.37 8.50 -12.45
N GLY A 399 -9.43 8.53 -13.78
CA GLY A 399 -10.61 8.97 -14.52
C GLY A 399 -10.82 10.48 -14.54
N ALA A 400 -9.94 11.26 -13.88
CA ALA A 400 -10.01 12.71 -13.81
C ALA A 400 -10.02 13.36 -15.19
N THR A 401 -10.72 14.49 -15.30
CA THR A 401 -10.86 15.25 -16.55
C THR A 401 -10.05 16.55 -16.58
N GLN A 402 -9.52 16.98 -15.43
CA GLN A 402 -8.76 18.22 -15.27
C GLN A 402 -7.31 17.93 -14.87
N ASN A 403 -6.39 18.71 -15.45
CA ASN A 403 -4.97 18.67 -15.12
C ASN A 403 -4.36 20.06 -15.33
N ASP A 404 -3.53 20.51 -14.39
CA ASP A 404 -2.71 21.69 -14.55
C ASP A 404 -1.35 21.32 -15.14
N GLU A 405 -0.92 22.08 -16.13
CA GLU A 405 0.43 21.99 -16.69
C GLU A 405 1.16 23.31 -16.43
N HIS A 406 2.23 23.24 -15.65
CA HIS A 406 3.06 24.39 -15.31
C HIS A 406 4.40 24.30 -16.02
N PHE A 407 4.70 25.31 -16.84
CA PHE A 407 6.02 25.51 -17.42
C PHE A 407 6.93 26.19 -16.39
N LEU A 408 7.81 25.41 -15.78
CA LEU A 408 8.66 25.83 -14.66
C LEU A 408 9.74 26.87 -14.99
N PRO A 409 10.31 26.97 -16.21
CA PRO A 409 11.38 27.93 -16.50
C PRO A 409 10.99 29.40 -16.34
N THR A 410 9.68 29.70 -16.35
CA THR A 410 9.14 31.05 -16.14
C THR A 410 8.39 31.20 -14.82
N ALA A 411 8.39 30.17 -13.97
CA ALA A 411 7.66 30.14 -12.72
C ALA A 411 8.48 30.73 -11.56
N GLN A 412 7.81 31.04 -10.46
CA GLN A 412 8.43 31.46 -9.20
C GLN A 412 8.35 30.34 -8.16
N ALA A 413 9.42 30.15 -7.39
CA ALA A 413 9.55 29.00 -6.49
C ALA A 413 8.43 28.98 -5.45
N ASP A 414 8.12 30.14 -4.85
CA ASP A 414 7.02 30.27 -3.88
C ASP A 414 5.67 29.91 -4.47
N GLN A 415 5.37 30.36 -5.69
CA GLN A 415 4.08 30.06 -6.34
C GLN A 415 3.92 28.58 -6.64
N ILE A 416 4.98 27.93 -7.10
CA ILE A 416 4.97 26.49 -7.38
C ILE A 416 4.89 25.69 -6.08
N PHE A 417 5.59 26.11 -5.04
CA PHE A 417 5.52 25.48 -3.73
C PHE A 417 4.11 25.58 -3.13
N ASP A 418 3.50 26.77 -3.15
CA ASP A 418 2.15 26.98 -2.64
C ASP A 418 1.11 26.16 -3.42
N ARG A 419 1.28 26.06 -4.76
CA ARG A 419 0.43 25.20 -5.59
C ARG A 419 0.59 23.71 -5.27
N LEU A 420 1.82 23.25 -5.03
CA LEU A 420 2.07 21.87 -4.63
C LEU A 420 1.56 21.59 -3.21
N LYS A 421 1.61 22.57 -2.31
CA LYS A 421 1.04 22.49 -0.96
C LYS A 421 -0.48 22.30 -1.02
N GLU A 422 -1.15 23.10 -1.85
CA GLU A 422 -2.59 22.94 -2.13
C GLU A 422 -2.90 21.56 -2.72
N ALA A 423 -2.18 21.16 -3.79
CA ALA A 423 -2.38 19.86 -4.41
C ALA A 423 -2.18 18.70 -3.43
N THR A 424 -1.19 18.81 -2.54
CA THR A 424 -0.92 17.80 -1.51
C THR A 424 -2.07 17.71 -0.50
N ALA A 425 -2.62 18.85 -0.07
CA ALA A 425 -3.75 18.91 0.85
C ALA A 425 -5.04 18.35 0.21
N GLU A 426 -5.27 18.63 -1.06
CA GLU A 426 -6.42 18.11 -1.84
C GLU A 426 -6.23 16.65 -2.28
N GLY A 427 -5.04 16.09 -2.11
CA GLY A 427 -4.72 14.74 -2.57
C GLY A 427 -4.53 14.62 -4.09
N TRP A 428 -4.27 15.71 -4.79
CA TRP A 428 -4.10 15.70 -6.24
C TRP A 428 -2.73 15.13 -6.65
N PRO A 429 -2.69 14.00 -7.39
CA PRO A 429 -1.45 13.40 -7.84
C PRO A 429 -0.67 14.32 -8.79
N GLY A 430 0.65 14.34 -8.60
CA GLY A 430 1.56 15.22 -9.31
C GLY A 430 2.77 14.50 -9.90
N THR A 431 3.22 14.96 -11.07
CA THR A 431 4.49 14.50 -11.67
C THR A 431 5.31 15.67 -12.19
N ALA A 432 6.62 15.57 -12.05
CA ALA A 432 7.57 16.56 -12.55
C ALA A 432 8.49 15.93 -13.60
N VAL A 433 8.72 16.63 -14.71
CA VAL A 433 9.52 16.14 -15.83
C VAL A 433 10.72 17.05 -16.04
N THR A 434 11.91 16.44 -16.09
CA THR A 434 13.18 17.13 -16.34
C THR A 434 13.32 17.55 -17.81
N TYR A 435 14.22 18.49 -18.09
CA TYR A 435 14.56 18.87 -19.46
C TYR A 435 15.05 17.67 -20.27
N ALA A 436 14.84 17.74 -21.59
CA ALA A 436 15.37 16.75 -22.51
C ALA A 436 16.91 16.70 -22.43
N ASN A 437 17.47 15.51 -22.58
CA ASN A 437 18.92 15.32 -22.66
C ASN A 437 19.46 15.87 -23.98
N SER A 438 19.86 17.15 -23.97
CA SER A 438 20.56 17.83 -25.06
C SER A 438 22.01 18.15 -24.63
N ALA A 439 22.86 18.50 -25.60
CA ALA A 439 24.23 18.93 -25.32
C ALA A 439 24.25 20.10 -24.31
N ASP A 440 23.34 21.06 -24.50
CA ASP A 440 23.22 22.27 -23.69
C ASP A 440 22.75 21.96 -22.25
N GLU A 441 21.88 20.96 -22.10
CA GLU A 441 21.26 20.61 -20.82
C GLU A 441 22.06 19.55 -20.02
N SER A 442 22.96 18.80 -20.66
CA SER A 442 23.71 17.71 -20.02
C SER A 442 24.54 18.16 -18.80
N SER A 443 25.08 19.38 -18.84
CA SER A 443 25.85 19.97 -17.74
C SER A 443 25.00 20.34 -16.52
N ARG A 444 23.69 20.59 -16.73
CA ARG A 444 22.73 20.93 -15.66
C ARG A 444 22.73 19.87 -14.58
N TYR A 445 22.80 18.60 -14.97
CA TYR A 445 22.62 17.45 -14.11
C TYR A 445 23.93 16.90 -13.50
N ALA A 446 25.07 17.54 -13.77
CA ALA A 446 26.37 17.06 -13.32
C ALA A 446 26.43 16.96 -11.78
N GLY A 447 26.63 15.74 -11.27
CA GLY A 447 26.74 15.47 -9.83
C GLY A 447 25.45 15.57 -9.02
N SER A 448 24.30 15.89 -9.64
CA SER A 448 23.04 16.11 -8.91
C SER A 448 22.29 14.83 -8.56
N ARG A 449 22.56 13.72 -9.28
CA ARG A 449 21.74 12.48 -9.26
C ARG A 449 20.27 12.72 -9.66
N ILE A 450 20.00 13.84 -10.35
CA ILE A 450 18.78 14.06 -11.12
C ILE A 450 19.09 13.75 -12.59
N TYR A 451 18.22 12.98 -13.23
CA TYR A 451 18.39 12.48 -14.60
C TYR A 451 17.53 13.23 -15.60
N ALA A 452 18.12 13.61 -16.73
CA ALA A 452 17.45 14.26 -17.86
C ALA A 452 16.47 13.31 -18.59
N SER A 453 15.54 13.87 -19.37
CA SER A 453 14.48 13.14 -20.09
C SER A 453 13.71 12.16 -19.20
N HIS A 454 13.52 12.49 -17.93
CA HIS A 454 12.96 11.60 -16.92
C HIS A 454 11.80 12.24 -16.15
N ALA A 455 10.84 11.41 -15.77
CA ALA A 455 9.67 11.80 -14.98
C ALA A 455 9.84 11.32 -13.53
N TYR A 456 9.49 12.17 -12.58
CA TYR A 456 9.50 11.91 -11.14
C TYR A 456 8.08 12.08 -10.61
N SER A 457 7.73 11.29 -9.60
CA SER A 457 6.50 11.50 -8.84
C SER A 457 6.71 12.66 -7.87
N VAL A 458 5.72 13.52 -7.75
CA VAL A 458 5.61 14.45 -6.62
C VAL A 458 4.78 13.76 -5.55
N LEU A 459 5.34 13.64 -4.36
CA LEU A 459 4.68 13.00 -3.21
C LEU A 459 4.20 14.04 -2.18
N GLY A 460 4.73 15.25 -2.24
CA GLY A 460 4.24 16.36 -1.45
C GLY A 460 5.27 17.47 -1.27
N VAL A 461 5.16 18.22 -0.18
CA VAL A 461 6.02 19.36 0.16
C VAL A 461 6.36 19.38 1.63
N GLU A 462 7.51 19.95 1.98
CA GLU A 462 7.95 20.08 3.36
C GLU A 462 8.53 21.48 3.61
N GLU A 463 8.13 22.11 4.71
CA GLU A 463 8.79 23.30 5.23
C GLU A 463 9.68 22.88 6.40
N LYS A 464 10.99 23.09 6.27
CA LYS A 464 11.97 22.66 7.27
C LYS A 464 13.10 23.69 7.41
N ASP A 465 13.41 24.06 8.64
CA ASP A 465 14.49 25.02 8.97
C ASP A 465 14.35 26.35 8.20
N GLY A 466 13.12 26.78 7.92
CA GLY A 466 12.81 27.98 7.12
C GLY A 466 12.95 27.80 5.60
N GLY A 467 13.30 26.60 5.12
CA GLY A 467 13.38 26.24 3.71
C GLY A 467 12.11 25.54 3.21
N LYS A 468 11.87 25.65 1.90
CA LYS A 468 10.75 25.03 1.17
C LYS A 468 11.25 23.90 0.29
N PHE A 469 10.75 22.69 0.48
CA PHE A 469 11.21 21.48 -0.21
C PHE A 469 10.05 20.75 -0.89
N VAL A 470 10.29 20.26 -2.10
CA VAL A 470 9.40 19.35 -2.81
C VAL A 470 9.85 17.92 -2.54
N GLN A 471 8.95 17.07 -2.07
CA GLN A 471 9.21 15.64 -1.93
C GLN A 471 8.96 14.94 -3.27
N LEU A 472 10.02 14.32 -3.79
CA LEU A 472 10.03 13.66 -5.09
C LEU A 472 10.36 12.18 -4.94
N ARG A 473 9.95 11.39 -5.94
CA ARG A 473 10.40 10.01 -6.09
C ARG A 473 10.91 9.73 -7.49
N ASN A 474 12.12 9.18 -7.58
CA ASN A 474 12.63 8.56 -8.79
C ASN A 474 11.95 7.19 -8.99
N PRO A 475 11.18 6.96 -10.07
CA PRO A 475 10.47 5.69 -10.30
C PRO A 475 11.37 4.48 -10.53
N TRP A 476 12.70 4.67 -10.64
CA TRP A 476 13.67 3.57 -10.58
C TRP A 476 13.73 2.92 -9.18
N GLY A 477 13.11 3.53 -8.18
CA GLY A 477 13.15 3.09 -6.78
C GLY A 477 14.57 3.08 -6.24
N SER A 478 15.40 4.01 -6.71
CA SER A 478 16.80 4.18 -6.32
C SER A 478 17.40 5.46 -6.91
N SER A 479 18.67 5.71 -6.59
CA SER A 479 19.47 6.79 -7.15
C SER A 479 18.99 8.19 -6.76
N GLU A 480 18.31 8.30 -5.63
CA GLU A 480 17.91 9.61 -5.11
C GLU A 480 19.12 10.51 -4.76
N PRO A 481 19.01 11.84 -4.91
CA PRO A 481 19.98 12.79 -4.37
C PRO A 481 20.15 12.67 -2.85
N GLY A 482 21.39 12.82 -2.38
CA GLY A 482 21.71 12.73 -0.96
C GLY A 482 21.73 11.30 -0.42
N HIS A 483 21.67 11.18 0.90
CA HIS A 483 21.60 9.91 1.63
C HIS A 483 20.70 10.09 2.85
N ASP A 484 19.49 9.55 2.78
CA ASP A 484 18.53 9.47 3.89
C ASP A 484 18.59 8.12 4.63
N GLY A 485 19.52 7.25 4.22
CA GLY A 485 19.69 5.89 4.76
C GLY A 485 18.85 4.83 4.05
N LYS A 486 18.04 5.21 3.06
CA LYS A 486 17.26 4.32 2.21
C LYS A 486 17.72 4.48 0.75
N ASN A 487 17.25 3.58 -0.10
CA ASN A 487 17.45 3.63 -1.56
C ASN A 487 16.16 3.21 -2.23
N ASP A 488 15.12 4.02 -2.01
CA ASP A 488 13.72 3.80 -2.40
C ASP A 488 13.23 4.82 -3.45
N GLY A 489 14.14 5.70 -3.90
CA GLY A 489 13.91 6.75 -4.87
C GLY A 489 13.43 8.06 -4.26
N ILE A 490 13.13 8.14 -2.96
CA ILE A 490 12.46 9.29 -2.34
C ILE A 490 13.49 10.31 -1.84
N PHE A 491 13.26 11.60 -2.10
CA PHE A 491 14.11 12.68 -1.60
C PHE A 491 13.38 14.01 -1.50
N LEU A 492 13.95 14.91 -0.70
CA LEU A 492 13.57 16.32 -0.65
C LEU A 492 14.46 17.14 -1.57
N LEU A 493 13.85 18.03 -2.35
CA LEU A 493 14.55 18.97 -3.21
C LEU A 493 14.05 20.39 -2.92
N GLU A 494 14.97 21.29 -2.59
CA GLU A 494 14.69 22.70 -2.38
C GLU A 494 13.96 23.32 -3.59
N ALA A 495 12.94 24.15 -3.34
CA ALA A 495 12.04 24.65 -4.38
C ALA A 495 12.76 25.39 -5.53
N ASP A 496 13.80 26.16 -5.23
CA ASP A 496 14.61 26.82 -6.27
C ASP A 496 15.38 25.81 -7.14
N LYS A 497 15.90 24.74 -6.53
CA LYS A 497 16.56 23.65 -7.27
C LYS A 497 15.56 22.84 -8.08
N PHE A 498 14.33 22.70 -7.59
CA PHE A 498 13.25 22.09 -8.35
C PHE A 498 13.00 22.84 -9.66
N LEU A 499 12.87 24.18 -9.63
CA LEU A 499 12.74 24.98 -10.85
C LEU A 499 13.97 24.91 -11.76
N HIS A 500 15.15 24.75 -11.17
CA HIS A 500 16.37 24.57 -11.95
C HIS A 500 16.38 23.25 -12.72
N TYR A 501 16.01 22.12 -12.11
CA TYR A 501 16.17 20.80 -12.74
C TYR A 501 14.98 20.35 -13.59
N PHE A 502 13.79 20.87 -13.31
CA PHE A 502 12.54 20.44 -13.91
C PHE A 502 12.00 21.47 -14.90
N GLN A 503 11.39 20.98 -15.98
CA GLN A 503 10.82 21.82 -17.03
C GLN A 503 9.30 21.90 -16.92
N TRP A 504 8.66 20.78 -16.55
CA TRP A 504 7.21 20.68 -16.48
C TRP A 504 6.78 20.09 -15.14
N LEU A 505 5.74 20.68 -14.56
CA LEU A 505 4.99 20.12 -13.44
C LEU A 505 3.56 19.87 -13.91
N ASN A 506 3.05 18.67 -13.66
CA ASN A 506 1.68 18.27 -13.96
C ASN A 506 0.97 17.93 -12.65
N ILE A 507 -0.25 18.43 -12.45
CA ILE A 507 -1.10 18.15 -11.29
C ILE A 507 -2.47 17.74 -11.79
N THR A 508 -2.89 16.51 -11.53
CA THR A 508 -4.20 16.00 -11.96
C THR A 508 -5.21 16.11 -10.83
N HIS A 509 -6.36 16.73 -11.09
CA HIS A 509 -7.40 16.93 -10.08
C HIS A 509 -8.23 15.66 -9.97
N ALA A 510 -7.71 14.69 -9.23
CA ALA A 510 -8.43 13.46 -8.91
C ALA A 510 -9.41 13.72 -7.77
N GLU A 511 -10.67 13.38 -7.96
CA GLU A 511 -11.67 13.38 -6.89
C GLU A 511 -11.74 11.96 -6.31
N GLY A 512 -11.51 11.85 -5.00
CA GLY A 512 -11.54 10.58 -4.25
C GLY A 512 -12.92 9.96 -4.19
#